data_AF-A0A7J8LHT3-F1
#
_entry.id   AF-A0A7J8LHT3-F1
#
_cell.length_a   1.000
_cell.length_b   1.000
_cell.length_c   1.000
_cell.angle_alpha   90.00
_cell.angle_beta   90.00
_cell.angle_gamma   90.00
#
_symmetry.space_group_name_H-M   'P 1'
#
loop_
_entity.id
_entity.type
_entity.pdbx_description
1 polymer ?
#
loop_
_entity_poly.entity_id
_entity_poly.type
_entity_poly.pdbx_seq_one_letter_code
_entity_poly.pdbx_strand_id
1 'polypeptide(L)'
;DYYKILEVDYDATDENIRLSYRKLALKWHPDKHKGDSAVTAKFQEINEAYNVLIDPDKRFEYDLTGIYEIDKYTLREYLARFKGMILTCNGLGISHTSTW
;
A
#
# COMPACT_ATOMS: atom_id res chain seq x y z
N ASP A 1 0.14 2.11 8.67
CA ASP A 1 0.83 1.85 7.40
C ASP A 1 -0.19 1.34 6.40
N TYR A 2 -0.54 2.16 5.41
CA TYR A 2 -1.64 1.89 4.49
C TYR A 2 -1.37 0.73 3.54
N TYR A 3 -0.11 0.53 3.11
CA TYR A 3 0.27 -0.60 2.27
C TYR A 3 0.06 -1.93 3.01
N LYS A 4 0.48 -1.99 4.29
CA LYS A 4 0.23 -3.14 5.16
C LYS A 4 -1.25 -3.37 5.45
N ILE A 5 -2.03 -2.30 5.66
CA ILE A 5 -3.49 -2.41 5.88
C ILE A 5 -4.19 -3.01 4.66
N LEU A 6 -3.77 -2.59 3.47
CA LEU A 6 -4.28 -3.16 2.21
C LEU A 6 -3.58 -4.47 1.82
N GLU A 7 -2.68 -5.02 2.63
CA GLU A 7 -1.94 -6.26 2.32
C GLU A 7 -1.24 -6.21 0.93
N VAL A 8 -0.67 -5.05 0.57
CA VAL A 8 0.05 -4.83 -0.69
C VAL A 8 1.47 -4.31 -0.45
N ASP A 9 2.34 -4.52 -1.42
CA ASP A 9 3.70 -3.97 -1.43
C ASP A 9 3.72 -2.47 -1.79
N TYR A 10 4.81 -1.78 -1.45
CA TYR A 10 4.98 -0.35 -1.73
C TYR A 10 5.05 -0.02 -3.23
N ASP A 11 5.46 -0.98 -4.05
CA ASP A 11 5.49 -0.89 -5.51
C ASP A 11 4.17 -1.35 -6.16
N ALA A 12 3.13 -1.61 -5.37
CA ALA A 12 1.85 -2.05 -5.89
C ALA A 12 1.26 -1.04 -6.88
N THR A 13 0.77 -1.57 -8.00
CA THR A 13 0.03 -0.83 -9.02
C THR A 13 -1.37 -0.48 -8.52
N ASP A 14 -2.00 0.54 -9.11
CA ASP A 14 -3.36 0.93 -8.77
C ASP A 14 -4.37 -0.21 -8.96
N GLU A 15 -4.09 -1.12 -9.90
CA GLU A 15 -4.89 -2.32 -10.10
C GLU A 15 -4.79 -3.28 -8.91
N ASN A 16 -3.58 -3.55 -8.41
CA ASN A 16 -3.37 -4.38 -7.22
C ASN A 16 -4.02 -3.76 -5.98
N ILE A 17 -3.93 -2.44 -5.81
CA ILE A 17 -4.57 -1.70 -4.72
C ILE A 17 -6.10 -1.87 -4.79
N ARG A 18 -6.71 -1.69 -5.98
CA ARG A 18 -8.16 -1.88 -6.18
C ARG A 18 -8.59 -3.32 -5.92
N LEU A 19 -7.82 -4.30 -6.38
CA LEU A 19 -8.13 -5.72 -6.18
C LEU A 19 -8.07 -6.10 -4.71
N SER A 20 -7.04 -5.66 -3.99
CA SER A 20 -6.92 -5.96 -2.57
C SER A 20 -8.00 -5.27 -1.73
N TYR A 21 -8.32 -4.01 -2.02
CA TYR A 21 -9.43 -3.31 -1.37
C TYR A 21 -10.75 -4.07 -1.53
N ARG A 22 -11.09 -4.53 -2.74
CA ARG A 22 -12.32 -5.31 -2.98
C ARG A 22 -12.34 -6.60 -2.15
N LYS A 23 -11.22 -7.34 -2.10
CA LYS A 23 -11.09 -8.56 -1.31
C LYS A 23 -11.29 -8.29 0.18
N LEU A 24 -10.66 -7.25 0.72
CA LEU A 24 -10.75 -6.88 2.13
C LEU A 24 -12.12 -6.30 2.50
N ALA A 25 -12.70 -5.47 1.64
CA ALA A 25 -14.03 -4.91 1.83
C ALA A 25 -15.10 -6.01 1.94
N LEU A 26 -15.00 -7.08 1.12
CA LEU A 26 -15.91 -8.23 1.22
C LEU A 26 -15.73 -9.06 2.49
N LYS A 27 -14.50 -9.11 3.03
CA LYS A 27 -14.15 -9.84 4.25
C LYS A 27 -14.64 -9.10 5.51
N TRP A 28 -14.48 -7.78 5.52
CA TRP A 28 -14.75 -6.91 6.66
C TRP A 28 -16.04 -6.08 6.51
N HIS A 29 -16.90 -6.42 5.56
CA HIS A 29 -18.14 -5.66 5.32
C HIS A 29 -19.03 -5.67 6.57
N PRO A 30 -19.50 -4.50 7.05
CA PRO A 30 -20.28 -4.40 8.30
C PRO A 30 -21.62 -5.15 8.24
N ASP A 31 -22.21 -5.31 7.05
CA ASP A 31 -23.45 -6.07 6.88
C ASP A 31 -23.29 -7.57 7.22
N LYS A 32 -22.09 -8.14 7.03
CA LYS A 32 -21.81 -9.54 7.40
C LYS A 32 -21.46 -9.73 8.88
N HIS A 33 -21.13 -8.64 9.57
CA HIS A 33 -20.63 -8.64 10.96
C HIS A 33 -21.37 -7.60 11.80
N LYS A 34 -22.70 -7.68 11.81
CA LYS A 34 -23.55 -6.72 12.52
C LYS A 34 -23.26 -6.77 14.03
N GLY A 35 -22.89 -5.63 14.59
CA GLY A 35 -22.68 -5.45 16.04
C GLY A 35 -21.23 -5.55 16.51
N ASP A 36 -20.27 -5.83 15.62
CA ASP A 36 -18.84 -5.81 15.98
C ASP A 36 -18.20 -4.45 15.64
N SER A 37 -17.92 -3.67 16.68
CA SER A 37 -17.26 -2.37 16.55
C SER A 37 -15.83 -2.50 16.02
N ALA A 38 -15.16 -3.64 16.25
CA ALA A 38 -13.81 -3.88 15.74
C ALA A 38 -13.82 -4.10 14.22
N VAL A 39 -14.87 -4.73 13.69
CA VAL A 39 -15.03 -4.90 12.23
C VAL A 39 -15.29 -3.55 11.56
N THR A 40 -16.10 -2.70 12.18
CA THR A 40 -16.35 -1.34 11.67
C THR A 40 -15.06 -0.52 11.65
N ALA A 41 -14.28 -0.56 12.74
CA ALA A 41 -12.99 0.12 12.82
C ALA A 41 -12.01 -0.39 11.75
N LYS A 42 -11.91 -1.71 11.56
CA LYS A 42 -11.06 -2.32 10.53
C LYS A 42 -11.49 -1.92 9.12
N PHE A 43 -12.79 -1.90 8.85
CA PHE A 43 -13.31 -1.49 7.56
C PHE A 43 -13.02 0.00 7.28
N GLN A 44 -13.11 0.84 8.31
CA GLN A 44 -12.76 2.26 8.21
C GLN A 44 -11.27 2.45 7.89
N GLU A 45 -10.37 1.73 8.59
CA GLU A 45 -8.92 1.73 8.29
C GLU A 45 -8.63 1.31 6.84
N ILE A 46 -9.29 0.26 6.35
CA ILE A 46 -9.15 -0.23 4.97
C ILE A 46 -9.61 0.82 3.97
N ASN A 47 -10.73 1.51 4.26
CA ASN A 47 -11.27 2.53 3.38
C ASN A 47 -10.39 3.78 3.32
N GLU A 48 -9.87 4.21 4.46
CA GLU A 48 -8.91 5.33 4.53
C GLU A 48 -7.62 5.00 3.77
N ALA A 49 -7.05 3.81 3.99
CA ALA A 49 -5.86 3.36 3.28
C ALA A 49 -6.07 3.37 1.76
N TYR A 50 -7.22 2.87 1.29
CA TYR A 50 -7.55 2.89 -0.13
C TYR A 50 -7.67 4.31 -0.69
N ASN A 51 -8.36 5.21 0.01
CA ASN A 51 -8.55 6.59 -0.45
C ASN A 51 -7.25 7.38 -0.58
N VAL A 52 -6.25 7.07 0.25
CA VAL A 52 -4.93 7.69 0.18
C VAL A 52 -4.08 7.05 -0.92
N LEU A 53 -4.07 5.72 -1.03
CA LEU A 53 -3.19 5.03 -1.97
C LEU A 53 -3.67 5.01 -3.43
N ILE A 54 -4.96 5.21 -3.69
CA ILE A 54 -5.51 5.25 -5.07
C ILE A 54 -5.34 6.60 -5.75
N ASP A 55 -5.18 7.66 -4.96
CA ASP A 55 -5.01 9.03 -5.44
C ASP A 55 -3.51 9.30 -5.55
N PRO A 56 -2.97 9.59 -6.75
CA PRO A 56 -1.54 9.71 -6.95
C PRO A 56 -0.92 10.87 -6.15
N ASP A 57 -1.65 11.98 -5.98
CA ASP A 57 -1.16 13.15 -5.24
C ASP A 57 -1.11 12.83 -3.73
N LYS A 58 -2.17 12.21 -3.21
CA LYS A 58 -2.21 11.79 -1.78
C LYS A 58 -1.24 10.66 -1.49
N ARG A 59 -1.07 9.71 -2.40
CA ARG A 59 -0.08 8.63 -2.29
C ARG A 59 1.33 9.22 -2.25
N PHE A 60 1.61 10.19 -3.10
CA PHE A 60 2.89 10.89 -3.10
C PHE A 60 3.15 11.62 -1.78
N GLU A 61 2.18 12.39 -1.27
CA GLU A 61 2.30 13.05 0.04
C GLU A 61 2.48 12.03 1.19
N TYR A 62 1.75 10.92 1.15
CA TYR A 62 1.88 9.83 2.12
C TYR A 62 3.25 9.16 2.06
N ASP A 63 3.76 8.88 0.86
CA ASP A 63 5.06 8.27 0.66
C ASP A 63 6.18 9.23 1.10
N LEU A 64 6.07 10.52 0.76
CA LEU A 64 7.00 11.55 1.22
C LEU A 64 7.04 11.64 2.75
N THR A 65 5.88 11.74 3.41
CA THR A 65 5.80 11.77 4.87
C THR A 65 6.32 10.47 5.51
N GLY A 66 6.06 9.32 4.88
CA GLY A 66 6.64 8.03 5.28
C GLY A 66 8.15 7.95 5.14
N ILE A 67 8.74 8.60 4.12
CA ILE A 67 10.19 8.74 3.91
C ILE A 67 10.83 9.60 5.00
N TYR A 68 10.14 10.59 5.55
CA TYR A 68 10.69 11.38 6.67
C TYR A 68 10.69 10.61 8.01
N GLU A 69 9.97 9.49 8.14
CA GLU A 69 10.02 8.61 9.31
C GLU A 69 11.10 7.52 9.24
N ILE A 70 12.03 7.58 8.28
CA ILE A 70 13.08 6.56 8.09
C ILE A 70 13.92 6.33 9.35
N ASP A 71 14.11 7.34 10.20
CA ASP A 71 14.84 7.23 11.47
C ASP A 71 14.20 6.27 12.49
N LYS A 72 12.96 5.81 12.26
CA LYS A 72 12.30 4.81 13.12
C LYS A 72 12.61 3.36 12.75
N TYR A 73 13.23 3.09 11.60
CA TYR A 73 13.42 1.73 11.09
C TYR A 73 14.89 1.36 10.98
N THR A 74 15.22 0.10 11.25
CA THR A 74 16.55 -0.41 10.97
C THR A 74 16.78 -0.50 9.46
N LEU A 75 18.04 -0.39 9.00
CA LEU A 75 18.40 -0.50 7.59
C LEU A 75 17.84 -1.79 6.94
N ARG A 76 17.76 -2.88 7.70
CA ARG A 76 17.19 -4.15 7.25
C ARG A 76 15.68 -4.07 6.98
N GLU A 77 14.93 -3.43 7.86
CA GLU A 77 13.48 -3.24 7.69
C GLU A 77 13.18 -2.27 6.56
N TYR A 78 13.98 -1.19 6.45
CA TYR A 78 13.90 -0.26 5.33
C TYR A 78 14.14 -0.97 4.00
N LEU A 79 15.24 -1.74 3.89
CA LEU A 79 15.55 -2.49 2.67
C LEU A 79 14.51 -3.56 2.34
N ALA A 80 13.88 -4.19 3.34
CA ALA A 80 12.78 -5.14 3.10
C ALA A 80 11.54 -4.42 2.57
N ARG A 81 11.23 -3.24 3.11
CA ARG A 81 10.06 -2.42 2.76
C ARG A 81 10.17 -1.80 1.37
N PHE A 82 11.34 -1.27 1.03
CA PHE A 82 11.59 -0.54 -0.21
C PHE A 82 12.39 -1.38 -1.22
N LYS A 83 12.50 -2.69 -1.02
CA LYS A 83 13.30 -3.59 -1.86
C LYS A 83 12.98 -3.42 -3.34
N GLY A 84 11.69 -3.33 -3.70
CA GLY A 84 11.24 -3.12 -5.08
C GLY A 84 11.64 -1.76 -5.65
N MET A 85 11.62 -0.70 -4.84
CA MET A 85 11.98 0.65 -5.28
C MET A 85 13.49 0.86 -5.40
N ILE A 86 14.28 0.21 -4.53
CA ILE A 86 15.74 0.35 -4.46
C ILE A 86 16.46 -0.63 -5.39
N LEU A 87 15.93 -1.85 -5.57
CA LEU A 87 16.58 -2.92 -6.35
C LEU A 87 15.96 -3.16 -7.73
N THR A 88 14.89 -2.46 -8.12
CA THR A 88 14.50 -2.50 -9.53
C THR A 88 15.46 -1.64 -10.34
N CYS A 89 15.99 -2.23 -11.41
CA CYS A 89 16.79 -1.56 -12.44
C CYS A 89 16.01 -0.39 -13.12
N ASN A 90 14.73 -0.22 -12.78
CA ASN A 90 13.85 0.85 -13.22
C ASN A 90 14.16 2.20 -12.55
N GLY A 91 14.88 2.23 -11.42
CA GLY A 91 15.40 3.48 -10.81
C GLY A 91 16.56 4.14 -11.57
N LEU A 92 17.08 3.48 -12.61
CA LEU A 92 18.13 4.00 -13.51
C LEU A 92 17.65 4.22 -14.95
N GLY A 93 16.34 4.11 -15.21
CA GLY A 93 15.77 4.36 -16.55
C GLY A 93 16.13 3.31 -17.61
N ILE A 94 16.57 2.11 -17.23
CA ILE A 94 16.81 1.03 -18.19
C ILE A 94 15.50 0.27 -18.38
N SER A 95 14.72 0.69 -19.37
CA SER A 95 13.61 -0.11 -19.87
C SER A 95 14.15 -1.39 -20.50
N HIS A 96 13.72 -2.55 -20.00
CA HIS A 96 13.87 -3.80 -20.74
C HIS A 96 12.95 -3.72 -21.95
N THR A 97 13.46 -3.16 -23.04
CA THR A 97 12.90 -3.38 -24.37
C THR A 97 13.06 -4.86 -24.66
N SER A 98 12.01 -5.63 -24.37
CA SER A 98 11.87 -6.98 -24.91
C SER A 98 11.47 -6.81 -26.37
N THR A 99 12.46 -6.58 -27.23
CA THR A 99 12.30 -6.63 -28.67
C THR A 99 12.42 -8.10 -29.07
N TRP A 100 11.31 -8.71 -29.46
CA TRP A 100 11.28 -9.96 -30.21
C TRP A 100 11.61 -9.69 -31.67
#